data_AF-A0AAD1YTN6-F1
#
_entry.id   AF-A0AAD1YTN6-F1
#
_cell.length_a   1.000
_cell.length_b   1.000
_cell.length_c   1.000
_cell.angle_alpha   90.00
_cell.angle_beta   90.00
_cell.angle_gamma   90.00
#
_symmetry.space_group_name_H-M   'P 1'
#
loop_
_entity.id
_entity.type
_entity.pdbx_description
1 polymer ?
#
loop_
_entity_poly.entity_id
_entity_poly.type
_entity_poly.pdbx_seq_one_letter_code
_entity_poly.pdbx_strand_id
1 'polypeptide(L)'
;MCVLTMAVFVTTFFVNHTGAAKVPAILVFGDSSVDAGNNNQISTVLKSNFRPYGRDFFGGKPTGRFSNGRIPPDFNSEGFGLRPFVPAYLDGKITYSRK
;
A
#
# COMPACT_ATOMS: atom_id res chain seq x y z
N MET A 1 11.00 6.48 -11.91
CA MET A 1 11.75 7.09 -10.79
C MET A 1 11.79 6.20 -9.55
N CYS A 2 10.70 5.51 -9.15
CA CYS A 2 10.74 4.62 -7.98
C CYS A 2 11.40 3.25 -8.20
N VAL A 3 11.45 2.77 -9.44
CA VAL A 3 12.03 1.45 -9.78
C VAL A 3 13.44 1.57 -10.39
N LEU A 4 13.97 2.79 -10.54
CA LEU A 4 15.26 3.00 -11.24
C LEU A 4 16.49 2.62 -10.39
N THR A 5 16.31 2.31 -9.10
CA THR A 5 17.38 1.94 -8.16
C THR A 5 17.17 0.56 -7.57
N MET A 6 16.78 -0.44 -8.38
CA MET A 6 16.59 -1.86 -8.02
C MET A 6 17.86 -2.57 -7.47
N ALA A 7 18.63 -1.95 -6.58
CA ALA A 7 19.42 -2.64 -5.57
C ALA A 7 18.45 -3.04 -4.45
N VAL A 8 17.60 -4.04 -4.71
CA VAL A 8 16.85 -4.68 -3.65
C VAL A 8 17.84 -5.59 -2.91
N PHE A 9 18.51 -5.05 -1.89
CA PHE A 9 19.14 -5.88 -0.87
C PHE A 9 18.00 -6.52 -0.07
N VAL A 10 17.52 -7.67 -0.53
CA VAL A 10 16.62 -8.52 0.24
C VAL A 10 17.45 -9.13 1.37
N THR A 11 17.56 -8.44 2.50
CA THR A 11 17.99 -9.08 3.74
C THR A 11 16.81 -9.88 4.27
N THR A 12 16.83 -11.19 4.01
CA THR A 12 15.87 -12.13 4.60
C THR A 12 16.12 -12.21 6.10
N PHE A 13 15.36 -11.44 6.89
CA PHE A 13 15.29 -11.62 8.33
C PHE A 13 14.30 -12.75 8.62
N PHE A 14 14.81 -13.94 8.94
CA PHE A 14 13.99 -15.03 9.46
C PHE A 14 13.65 -14.75 10.92
N VAL A 15 12.45 -14.22 11.17
CA VAL A 15 11.89 -14.16 12.53
C VAL A 15 11.10 -15.45 12.75
N ASN A 16 11.65 -16.34 13.57
CA ASN A 16 10.93 -17.53 14.03
C ASN A 16 9.83 -17.08 14.99
N HIS A 17 8.57 -17.11 14.54
CA HIS A 17 7.44 -16.77 15.39
C HIS A 17 6.87 -18.04 16.04
N THR A 18 7.22 -18.28 17.31
CA THR A 18 6.66 -19.36 18.13
C THR A 18 5.32 -18.90 18.74
N GLY A 19 4.26 -18.86 17.92
CA GLY A 19 2.89 -18.63 18.40
C GLY A 19 2.01 -17.88 17.40
N ALA A 20 0.70 -18.11 17.43
CA ALA A 20 -0.29 -17.36 16.66
C ALA A 20 -0.51 -15.97 17.28
N ALA A 21 0.45 -15.05 17.17
CA ALA A 21 0.21 -13.67 17.55
C ALA A 21 -0.67 -12.98 16.51
N LYS A 22 -1.79 -12.40 16.96
CA LYS A 22 -2.67 -11.61 16.11
C LYS A 22 -2.00 -10.27 15.83
N VAL A 23 -1.72 -9.95 14.56
CA VAL A 23 -1.22 -8.64 14.14
C VAL A 23 -2.37 -7.63 14.22
N PRO A 24 -2.30 -6.59 15.07
CA PRO A 24 -3.42 -5.67 15.25
C PRO A 24 -3.47 -4.57 14.18
N ALA A 25 -2.33 -4.21 13.60
CA ALA A 25 -2.20 -3.14 12.61
C ALA A 25 -0.91 -3.29 11.78
N ILE A 26 -0.90 -2.65 10.62
CA ILE A 26 0.30 -2.46 9.79
C ILE A 26 0.49 -0.96 9.60
N LEU A 27 1.71 -0.49 9.87
CA LEU A 27 2.15 0.86 9.56
C LEU A 27 3.16 0.77 8.43
N VAL A 28 2.93 1.55 7.37
CA VAL A 28 3.71 1.49 6.14
C VAL A 28 4.41 2.82 5.94
N PHE A 29 5.74 2.76 5.83
CA PHE A 29 6.58 3.91 5.54
C PHE A 29 7.38 3.60 4.28
N GLY A 30 7.57 4.59 3.41
CA GLY A 30 8.38 4.41 2.21
C GLY A 30 8.08 5.46 1.14
N ASP A 31 8.35 5.07 -0.09
CA ASP A 31 8.23 5.91 -1.28
C ASP A 31 6.96 5.55 -2.09
N SER A 32 6.93 5.97 -3.36
CA SER A 32 5.79 5.70 -4.24
C SER A 32 5.45 4.22 -4.45
N SER A 33 6.37 3.28 -4.19
CA SER A 33 6.11 1.83 -4.31
C SER A 33 5.09 1.34 -3.29
N VAL A 34 4.98 2.04 -2.17
CA VAL A 34 4.08 1.71 -1.06
C VAL A 34 3.02 2.78 -0.79
N ASP A 35 2.97 3.83 -1.62
CA ASP A 35 1.97 4.89 -1.48
C ASP A 35 0.58 4.39 -1.92
N ALA A 36 -0.35 4.35 -0.98
CA ALA A 36 -1.73 3.97 -1.18
C ALA A 36 -2.60 5.08 -1.81
N GLY A 37 -2.04 6.26 -2.08
CA GLY A 37 -2.73 7.43 -2.62
C GLY A 37 -2.66 8.68 -1.74
N ASN A 38 -1.73 8.74 -0.79
CA ASN A 38 -1.53 9.89 0.08
C ASN A 38 -1.21 11.15 -0.71
N ASN A 39 -0.46 11.01 -1.81
CA ASN A 39 -0.08 12.13 -2.65
C ASN A 39 -1.28 12.89 -3.26
N ASN A 40 -2.46 12.29 -3.32
CA ASN A 40 -3.67 12.99 -3.77
C ASN A 40 -4.10 14.13 -2.84
N GLN A 41 -3.72 14.04 -1.56
CA GLN A 41 -4.15 14.96 -0.50
C GLN A 41 -3.13 16.05 -0.20
N ILE A 42 -1.96 16.04 -0.86
CA ILE A 42 -0.92 17.05 -0.69
C ILE A 42 -0.63 17.77 -2.02
N SER A 43 -0.04 18.96 -1.92
CA SER A 43 0.36 19.75 -3.10
C SER A 43 1.67 19.22 -3.67
N THR A 44 1.58 18.31 -4.63
CA THR A 44 2.72 17.72 -5.34
C THR A 44 2.37 17.41 -6.79
N VAL A 45 3.37 17.42 -7.66
CA VAL A 45 3.24 16.91 -9.04
C VAL A 45 3.30 15.39 -9.11
N LEU A 46 3.78 14.73 -8.04
CA LEU A 46 3.92 13.27 -7.96
C LEU A 46 2.59 12.61 -7.59
N LYS A 47 1.59 12.70 -8.48
CA LYS A 47 0.29 12.04 -8.31
C LYS A 47 0.16 10.88 -9.30
N SER A 48 -0.66 9.90 -8.96
CA SER A 48 -1.01 8.76 -9.84
C SER A 48 -2.53 8.52 -9.83
N ASN A 49 -3.29 9.61 -9.73
CA ASN A 49 -4.75 9.64 -9.83
C ASN A 49 -5.25 9.78 -11.28
N PHE A 50 -4.49 9.26 -12.25
CA PHE A 50 -4.82 9.27 -13.67
C PHE A 50 -4.50 7.90 -14.30
N ARG A 51 -5.03 7.63 -15.50
CA ARG A 51 -4.77 6.38 -16.22
C ARG A 51 -3.28 6.30 -16.64
N PRO A 52 -2.62 5.13 -16.62
CA PRO A 52 -3.20 3.78 -16.51
C PRO A 52 -3.35 3.26 -15.08
N TYR A 53 -2.97 4.04 -14.06
CA TYR A 53 -2.98 3.60 -12.67
C TYR A 53 -4.38 3.21 -12.18
N GLY A 54 -4.44 2.19 -11.33
CA GLY A 54 -5.69 1.66 -10.77
C GLY A 54 -6.59 0.85 -11.73
N ARG A 55 -6.16 0.61 -12.98
CA ARG A 55 -6.93 -0.19 -13.96
C ARG A 55 -7.32 -1.58 -13.46
N ASP A 56 -6.40 -2.25 -12.76
CA ASP A 56 -6.54 -3.61 -12.25
C ASP A 56 -6.89 -3.62 -10.74
N PHE A 57 -7.16 -2.44 -10.16
CA PHE A 57 -7.59 -2.29 -8.76
C PHE A 57 -9.12 -2.37 -8.65
N PHE A 58 -9.64 -2.55 -7.43
CA PHE A 58 -11.07 -2.66 -7.18
C PHE A 58 -11.85 -1.47 -7.79
N GLY A 59 -12.71 -1.76 -8.76
CA GLY A 59 -13.51 -0.76 -9.48
C GLY A 59 -12.84 -0.12 -10.70
N GLY A 60 -11.59 -0.48 -11.03
CA GLY A 60 -10.91 -0.08 -12.27
C GLY A 60 -10.70 1.43 -12.44
N LYS A 61 -10.57 2.16 -11.32
CA LYS A 61 -10.41 3.62 -11.31
C LYS A 61 -9.04 4.01 -10.74
N PRO A 62 -8.43 5.11 -11.22
CA PRO A 62 -7.21 5.63 -10.63
C PRO A 62 -7.39 5.97 -9.15
N THR A 63 -6.50 5.43 -8.32
CA THR A 63 -6.56 5.55 -6.86
C THR A 63 -5.50 6.47 -6.28
N GLY A 64 -4.46 6.85 -7.04
CA GLY A 64 -3.25 7.46 -6.49
C GLY A 64 -2.17 6.46 -6.07
N ARG A 65 -2.37 5.16 -6.35
CA ARG A 65 -1.31 4.15 -6.26
C ARG A 65 -0.45 4.22 -7.52
N PHE A 66 0.87 4.18 -7.37
CA PHE A 66 1.80 4.05 -8.50
C PHE A 66 1.86 2.62 -9.05
N SER A 67 0.70 1.97 -9.16
CA SER A 67 0.49 0.62 -9.67
C SER A 67 -0.85 0.56 -10.42
N ASN A 68 -1.01 -0.40 -11.34
CA ASN A 68 -2.31 -0.67 -11.95
C ASN A 68 -3.27 -1.32 -10.95
N GLY A 69 -2.74 -2.00 -9.93
CA GLY A 69 -3.54 -2.76 -8.97
C GLY A 69 -3.05 -2.55 -7.55
N ARG A 70 -2.99 -3.65 -6.80
CA ARG A 70 -2.48 -3.69 -5.44
C ARG A 70 -0.98 -3.38 -5.39
N ILE A 71 -0.52 -2.96 -4.21
CA ILE A 71 0.87 -2.66 -3.87
C ILE A 71 1.34 -3.62 -2.76
N PRO A 72 2.65 -3.78 -2.51
CA PRO A 72 3.16 -4.75 -1.52
C PRO A 72 2.49 -4.73 -0.14
N PRO A 73 2.16 -3.55 0.45
CA PRO A 73 1.43 -3.50 1.71
C PRO A 73 0.07 -4.19 1.72
N ASP A 74 -0.63 -4.25 0.58
CA ASP A 74 -1.94 -4.87 0.48
C ASP A 74 -1.85 -6.39 0.69
N PHE A 75 -0.83 -7.01 0.10
CA PHE A 75 -0.59 -8.45 0.25
C PHE A 75 -0.16 -8.81 1.66
N ASN A 76 0.64 -7.96 2.31
CA ASN A 76 0.99 -8.13 3.72
C ASN A 76 -0.25 -8.01 4.62
N SER A 77 -1.09 -6.99 4.38
CA SER A 77 -2.35 -6.79 5.09
C SER A 77 -3.27 -8.00 4.96
N GLU A 78 -3.46 -8.51 3.75
CA GLU A 78 -4.26 -9.72 3.53
C GLU A 78 -3.64 -10.96 4.19
N GLY A 79 -2.32 -11.15 4.07
CA GLY A 79 -1.60 -12.27 4.67
C GLY A 79 -1.67 -12.32 6.20
N PHE A 80 -1.78 -11.17 6.86
CA PHE A 80 -2.01 -11.07 8.31
C PHE A 80 -3.49 -11.13 8.72
N GLY A 81 -4.41 -11.39 7.78
CA GLY A 81 -5.85 -11.46 8.05
C GLY A 81 -6.49 -10.09 8.33
N LEU A 82 -5.83 -9.00 7.94
CA LEU A 82 -6.38 -7.66 7.97
C LEU A 82 -7.18 -7.40 6.67
N ARG A 83 -7.38 -6.13 6.32
CA ARG A 83 -8.14 -5.77 5.12
C ARG A 83 -7.41 -6.21 3.85
N PRO A 84 -8.13 -6.48 2.74
CA PRO A 84 -7.52 -6.90 1.47
C PRO A 84 -6.64 -5.82 0.81
N PHE A 85 -6.70 -4.57 1.30
CA PHE A 85 -5.82 -3.49 0.90
C PHE A 85 -5.66 -2.46 2.03
N VAL A 86 -4.53 -1.76 2.02
CA VAL A 86 -4.20 -0.67 2.94
C VAL A 86 -4.70 0.64 2.35
N PRO A 87 -5.57 1.41 3.03
CA PRO A 87 -6.12 2.63 2.46
C PRO A 87 -5.14 3.82 2.65
N ALA A 88 -5.32 4.92 1.91
CA ALA A 88 -4.46 6.10 2.03
C ALA A 88 -4.64 6.78 3.39
N TYR A 89 -3.56 6.94 4.15
CA TYR A 89 -3.60 7.55 5.49
C TYR A 89 -4.24 8.96 5.49
N LEU A 90 -3.94 9.78 4.48
CA LEU A 90 -4.40 11.17 4.42
C LEU A 90 -5.82 11.34 3.85
N ASP A 91 -6.45 10.28 3.34
CA ASP A 91 -7.80 10.41 2.77
C ASP A 91 -8.87 10.35 3.88
N GLY A 92 -9.45 11.52 4.18
CA GLY A 92 -10.49 11.68 5.21
C GLY A 92 -11.81 10.96 4.91
N LYS A 93 -11.98 10.38 3.72
CA LYS A 93 -13.20 9.62 3.37
C LYS A 93 -13.16 8.16 3.79
N ILE A 94 -12.03 7.67 4.30
CA ILE A 94 -11.89 6.27 4.68
C ILE A 94 -12.57 6.03 6.03
N THR A 95 -13.63 5.22 6.02
CA THR A 95 -14.24 4.72 7.25
C THR A 95 -13.44 3.53 7.77
N TYR A 96 -12.84 3.67 8.95
CA TYR A 96 -12.16 2.57 9.62
C TYR A 96 -13.18 1.67 10.34
N SER A 97 -13.71 0.66 9.65
CA SER A 97 -14.47 -0.39 10.31
C SER A 97 -13.51 -1.29 11.12
N ARG A 98 -13.59 -1.22 12.45
CA ARG A 98 -12.94 -2.20 13.33
C ARG A 98 -13.75 -3.50 13.23
N LYS A 99 -13.09 -4.57 12.82
CA LYS A 99 -13.64 -5.92 12.89
C LYS A 99 -13.41 -6.48 14.29
#